data_AF-A0A1H4GFK0-F1
#
_entry.id   AF-A0A1H4GFK0-F1
#
_cell.length_a   1.000
_cell.length_b   1.000
_cell.length_c   1.000
_cell.angle_alpha   90.00
_cell.angle_beta   90.00
_cell.angle_gamma   90.00
#
_symmetry.space_group_name_H-M   'P 1'
#
loop_
_entity.id
_entity.type
_entity.pdbx_description
1 polymer ?
#
loop_
_entity_poly.entity_id
_entity_poly.type
_entity_poly.pdbx_seq_one_letter_code
_entity_poly.pdbx_strand_id
1 'polypeptide(L)'
;MKNLLMRIWKWINTLAGRVAVHLLILSGGLIFIACSDIEKSWMIKGQADNVNNILLGIATNLIGIIITVSFVQYAIDKHNEEEMKRQEKDKILRYNSYLEVLVRRYLILYISVFTRLENREKIDIEKVFDYNPGFADLSDLYKTSLLINEGFLKPSIVLYYESEKNVKDFMLQMIENIDFKFYKSIGELLLSFVVKVDDLNMSGEILGNIEVYSSVSSKKRKAMSEVISEYIRDEEKHNWIEKFKKGELNGNIMLPYVVFFYKVQDQVSMISKYKDLIDKLKED
;
A
#
# COMPACT_ATOMS: atom_id res chain seq x y z
N MET A 1 26.79 -16.00 -2.98
CA MET A 1 26.75 -17.45 -3.28
C MET A 1 25.33 -18.04 -3.19
N LYS A 2 24.58 -17.86 -2.09
CA LYS A 2 23.20 -18.39 -1.95
C LYS A 2 22.21 -17.93 -3.05
N ASN A 3 22.21 -16.64 -3.41
CA ASN A 3 21.33 -16.14 -4.49
C ASN A 3 21.67 -16.68 -5.88
N LEU A 4 22.94 -17.01 -6.14
CA LEU A 4 23.37 -17.54 -7.43
C LEU A 4 22.90 -19.00 -7.58
N LEU A 5 23.09 -19.82 -6.54
CA LEU A 5 22.61 -21.20 -6.47
C LEU A 5 21.08 -21.27 -6.59
N MET A 6 20.34 -20.34 -5.95
CA MET A 6 18.88 -20.30 -6.05
C MET A 6 18.39 -19.98 -7.46
N ARG A 7 19.08 -19.06 -8.16
CA ARG A 7 18.79 -18.73 -9.56
C ARG A 7 19.10 -19.89 -10.51
N ILE A 8 20.23 -20.56 -10.31
CA ILE A 8 20.62 -21.76 -11.08
C ILE A 8 19.59 -22.88 -10.86
N TRP A 9 19.18 -23.12 -9.61
CA TRP A 9 18.19 -24.15 -9.28
C TRP A 9 16.82 -23.85 -9.87
N LYS A 10 16.38 -22.58 -9.83
CA LYS A 10 15.13 -22.14 -10.46
C LYS A 10 15.18 -22.29 -11.97
N TRP A 11 16.32 -21.98 -12.60
CA TRP A 11 16.54 -22.15 -14.03
C TRP A 11 16.55 -23.63 -14.44
N ILE A 12 17.27 -24.50 -13.72
CA ILE A 12 17.29 -25.96 -13.97
C ILE A 12 15.87 -26.56 -13.91
N ASN A 13 15.01 -26.02 -13.04
CA ASN A 13 13.63 -26.48 -12.90
C ASN A 13 12.69 -26.04 -14.05
N THR A 14 13.11 -25.11 -14.91
CA THR A 14 12.37 -24.78 -16.13
C THR A 14 12.48 -25.91 -17.16
N LEU A 15 11.52 -25.99 -18.09
CA LEU A 15 11.55 -26.97 -19.18
C LEU A 15 12.86 -26.85 -20.00
N ALA A 16 13.26 -25.61 -20.32
CA ALA A 16 14.49 -25.31 -21.04
C ALA A 16 15.75 -25.71 -20.25
N GLY A 17 15.78 -25.44 -18.94
CA GLY A 17 16.89 -25.82 -18.07
C GLY A 17 17.07 -27.34 -17.96
N ARG A 18 15.97 -28.10 -17.87
CA ARG A 18 16.04 -29.58 -17.86
C ARG A 18 16.62 -30.11 -19.17
N VAL A 19 16.15 -29.60 -20.31
CA VAL A 19 16.69 -29.98 -21.63
C VAL A 19 18.16 -29.61 -21.74
N ALA A 20 18.55 -28.41 -21.30
CA ALA A 20 19.94 -27.96 -21.30
C ALA A 20 20.85 -28.85 -20.46
N VAL A 21 20.40 -29.31 -19.28
CA VAL A 21 21.16 -30.26 -18.44
C VAL A 21 21.38 -31.59 -19.18
N HIS A 22 20.37 -32.11 -19.87
CA HIS A 22 20.50 -33.34 -20.63
C HIS A 22 21.49 -33.18 -21.79
N LEU A 23 21.42 -32.05 -22.51
CA LEU A 23 22.36 -31.72 -23.59
C LEU A 23 23.79 -31.50 -23.07
N LEU A 24 23.96 -30.96 -21.86
CA LEU A 24 25.26 -30.79 -21.20
C LEU A 24 25.90 -32.14 -20.84
N ILE A 25 25.11 -33.06 -20.28
CA ILE A 25 25.57 -34.43 -19.97
C ILE A 25 25.97 -35.15 -21.26
N LEU A 26 25.16 -35.01 -22.32
CA LEU A 26 25.41 -35.65 -23.61
C LEU A 26 26.66 -35.06 -24.29
N SER A 27 26.81 -33.74 -24.28
CA SER A 27 28.01 -33.05 -24.76
C SER A 27 29.27 -33.45 -23.99
N GLY A 28 29.20 -33.48 -22.65
CA GLY A 28 30.31 -33.93 -21.79
C GLY A 28 30.72 -35.38 -22.06
N GLY A 29 29.75 -36.27 -22.28
CA GLY A 29 30.01 -37.65 -22.69
C GLY A 29 30.71 -37.76 -24.04
N LEU A 30 30.29 -36.97 -25.04
CA LEU A 30 30.92 -36.93 -26.36
C LEU A 30 32.36 -36.40 -26.29
N ILE A 31 32.62 -35.35 -25.50
CA ILE A 31 33.97 -34.82 -25.26
C ILE A 31 34.84 -35.86 -24.56
N PHE A 32 34.30 -36.54 -23.55
CA PHE A 32 35.03 -37.58 -22.83
C PHE A 32 35.43 -38.73 -23.77
N ILE A 33 34.51 -39.20 -24.61
CA ILE A 33 34.81 -40.24 -25.62
C ILE A 33 35.88 -39.73 -26.59
N ALA A 34 35.74 -38.51 -27.10
CA ALA A 34 36.66 -37.93 -28.08
C ALA A 34 38.08 -37.69 -27.53
N CYS A 35 38.19 -37.35 -26.24
CA CYS A 35 39.47 -37.12 -25.58
C CYS A 35 40.08 -38.40 -24.98
N SER A 36 39.30 -39.47 -24.85
CA SER A 36 39.77 -40.76 -24.33
C SER A 36 40.44 -41.60 -25.43
N ASP A 37 41.38 -42.47 -25.04
CA ASP A 37 42.01 -43.42 -25.98
C ASP A 37 41.06 -44.57 -26.41
N ILE A 38 39.77 -44.50 -26.07
CA ILE A 38 38.76 -45.53 -26.36
C ILE A 38 38.63 -45.76 -27.87
N GLU A 39 38.65 -44.70 -28.70
CA GLU A 39 38.57 -44.84 -30.15
C GLU A 39 39.83 -45.43 -30.78
N LYS A 40 41.01 -45.14 -30.22
CA LYS A 40 42.29 -45.70 -30.72
C LYS A 40 42.40 -47.21 -30.49
N SER A 41 41.63 -47.75 -29.54
CA SER A 41 41.57 -49.19 -29.27
C SER A 41 40.70 -49.96 -30.26
N TRP A 42 39.77 -49.32 -30.96
CA TRP A 42 38.76 -49.99 -31.81
C TRP A 42 38.85 -49.63 -33.30
N MET A 43 39.63 -48.60 -33.68
CA MET A 43 39.65 -48.05 -35.05
C MET A 43 41.07 -47.93 -35.65
N ILE A 44 41.17 -48.02 -36.97
CA ILE A 44 42.41 -47.75 -37.71
C ILE A 44 42.79 -46.27 -37.54
N LYS A 45 44.09 -45.98 -37.32
CA LYS A 45 44.63 -44.67 -36.92
C LYS A 45 44.13 -43.44 -37.70
N GLY A 46 43.74 -43.59 -38.98
CA GLY A 46 43.17 -42.51 -39.80
C GLY A 46 41.65 -42.32 -39.71
N GLN A 47 40.91 -43.30 -39.19
CA GLN A 47 39.46 -43.18 -38.96
C GLN A 47 39.15 -42.57 -37.59
N ALA A 48 39.97 -42.84 -36.57
CA ALA A 48 39.80 -42.31 -35.21
C ALA A 48 39.86 -40.76 -35.18
N ASP A 49 40.81 -40.15 -35.88
CA ASP A 49 40.92 -38.68 -35.91
C ASP A 49 39.70 -38.00 -36.55
N ASN A 50 39.08 -38.66 -37.53
CA ASN A 50 37.90 -38.14 -38.21
C ASN A 50 36.65 -38.22 -37.31
N VAL A 51 36.52 -39.31 -36.54
CA VAL A 51 35.40 -39.48 -35.59
C VAL A 51 35.53 -38.55 -34.39
N ASN A 52 36.75 -38.38 -33.84
CA ASN A 52 37.02 -37.37 -32.82
C ASN A 52 36.62 -35.95 -33.24
N ASN A 53 36.94 -35.54 -34.47
CA ASN A 53 36.55 -34.23 -34.98
C ASN A 53 35.02 -34.08 -35.12
N ILE A 54 34.31 -35.15 -35.52
CA ILE A 54 32.85 -35.16 -35.59
C ILE A 54 32.26 -35.06 -34.17
N LEU A 55 32.76 -35.83 -33.21
CA LEU A 55 32.30 -35.80 -31.82
C LEU A 55 32.50 -34.43 -31.17
N LEU A 56 33.68 -33.82 -31.34
CA LEU A 56 33.96 -32.47 -30.86
C LEU A 56 33.08 -31.42 -31.57
N GLY A 57 32.82 -31.59 -32.87
CA GLY A 57 31.89 -30.73 -33.63
C GLY A 57 30.45 -30.79 -33.10
N ILE A 58 29.96 -32.00 -32.80
CA ILE A 58 28.63 -32.18 -32.17
C ILE A 58 28.62 -31.57 -30.77
N ALA A 59 29.63 -31.84 -29.95
CA ALA A 59 29.70 -31.37 -28.58
C ALA A 59 29.73 -29.83 -28.48
N THR A 60 30.52 -29.17 -29.32
CA THR A 60 30.61 -27.70 -29.39
C THR A 60 29.31 -27.07 -29.88
N ASN A 61 28.63 -27.67 -30.87
CA ASN A 61 27.29 -27.23 -31.28
C ASN A 61 26.26 -27.35 -30.15
N LEU A 62 26.27 -28.47 -29.41
CA LEU A 62 25.37 -28.66 -28.26
C LEU A 62 25.59 -27.59 -27.18
N ILE A 63 26.85 -27.26 -26.88
CA ILE A 63 27.19 -26.17 -25.95
C ILE A 63 26.69 -24.82 -26.49
N GLY A 64 26.87 -24.56 -27.79
CA GLY A 64 26.36 -23.34 -28.43
C GLY A 64 24.84 -23.18 -28.31
N ILE A 65 24.08 -24.27 -28.49
CA ILE A 65 22.62 -24.29 -28.31
C ILE A 65 22.26 -23.95 -26.85
N ILE A 66 22.93 -24.55 -25.88
CA ILE A 66 22.66 -24.33 -24.45
C ILE A 66 22.88 -22.87 -24.06
N ILE A 67 24.00 -22.28 -24.49
CA ILE A 67 24.31 -20.88 -24.22
C ILE A 67 23.24 -19.97 -24.85
N THR A 68 22.90 -20.22 -26.11
CA THR A 68 21.90 -19.40 -26.84
C THR A 68 20.53 -19.47 -26.17
N VAL A 69 20.03 -20.67 -25.85
CA VAL A 69 18.75 -20.86 -25.17
C VAL A 69 18.74 -20.20 -23.79
N SER A 70 19.85 -20.29 -23.05
CA SER A 70 19.99 -19.64 -21.73
C SER A 70 19.89 -18.11 -21.84
N PHE A 71 20.55 -17.53 -22.84
CA PHE A 71 20.49 -16.09 -23.08
C PHE A 71 19.10 -15.62 -23.51
N VAL A 72 18.45 -16.36 -24.42
CA VAL A 72 17.08 -16.07 -24.86
C VAL A 72 16.10 -16.15 -23.68
N GLN A 73 16.19 -17.17 -22.84
CA GLN A 73 15.32 -17.29 -21.66
C GLN A 73 15.55 -16.13 -20.69
N TYR A 74 16.80 -15.75 -20.44
CA TYR A 74 17.11 -14.60 -19.60
C TYR A 74 16.52 -13.30 -20.15
N ALA A 75 16.62 -13.07 -21.47
CA ALA A 75 16.05 -11.91 -22.12
C ALA A 75 14.52 -11.89 -22.02
N ILE A 76 13.86 -13.03 -22.23
CA ILE A 76 12.40 -13.20 -22.08
C ILE A 76 11.98 -12.95 -20.64
N ASP A 77 12.65 -13.55 -19.66
CA ASP A 77 12.32 -13.41 -18.24
C ASP A 77 12.46 -11.95 -17.79
N LYS A 78 13.52 -11.27 -18.24
CA LYS A 78 13.73 -9.86 -17.95
C LYS A 78 12.65 -8.99 -18.59
N HIS A 79 12.33 -9.23 -19.86
CA HIS A 79 11.26 -8.50 -20.55
C HIS A 79 9.90 -8.70 -19.86
N ASN A 80 9.59 -9.94 -19.47
CA ASN A 80 8.37 -10.26 -18.73
C ASN A 80 8.34 -9.57 -17.37
N GLU A 81 9.46 -9.47 -16.66
CA GLU A 81 9.55 -8.76 -15.38
C GLU A 81 9.29 -7.25 -15.53
N GLU A 82 9.89 -6.61 -16.55
CA GLU A 82 9.65 -5.20 -16.86
C GLU A 82 8.19 -4.95 -17.27
N GLU A 83 7.60 -5.84 -18.06
CA GLU A 83 6.20 -5.75 -18.47
C GLU A 83 5.25 -5.93 -17.29
N MET A 84 5.49 -6.90 -16.40
CA MET A 84 4.70 -7.05 -15.17
C MET A 84 4.80 -5.81 -14.29
N LYS A 85 6.00 -5.22 -14.16
CA LYS A 85 6.20 -3.97 -13.39
C LYS A 85 5.39 -2.82 -13.98
N ARG A 86 5.39 -2.67 -15.31
CA ARG A 86 4.60 -1.65 -16.01
C ARG A 86 3.09 -1.87 -15.81
N GLN A 87 2.62 -3.10 -15.93
CA GLN A 87 1.21 -3.44 -15.71
C GLN A 87 0.76 -3.16 -14.27
N GLU A 88 1.60 -3.46 -13.27
CA GLU A 88 1.33 -3.12 -11.87
C GLU A 88 1.23 -1.59 -11.70
N LYS A 89 2.20 -0.84 -12.22
CA LYS A 89 2.20 0.64 -12.21
C LYS A 89 0.92 1.21 -12.83
N ASP A 90 0.58 0.80 -14.05
CA ASP A 90 -0.60 1.30 -14.77
C ASP A 90 -1.90 0.98 -14.03
N LYS A 91 -1.95 -0.18 -13.36
CA LYS A 91 -3.09 -0.55 -12.52
C LYS A 91 -3.18 0.36 -11.30
N ILE A 92 -2.09 0.58 -10.58
CA ILE A 92 -2.04 1.49 -9.42
C ILE A 92 -2.51 2.90 -9.82
N LEU A 93 -1.95 3.47 -10.90
CA LEU A 93 -2.29 4.82 -11.34
C LEU A 93 -3.76 4.96 -11.77
N ARG A 94 -4.31 3.92 -12.41
CA ARG A 94 -5.74 3.89 -12.77
C ARG A 94 -6.63 3.90 -11.54
N TYR A 95 -6.35 3.08 -10.53
CA TYR A 95 -7.10 3.11 -9.27
C TYR A 95 -6.90 4.46 -8.55
N ASN A 96 -5.68 4.99 -8.55
CA ASN A 96 -5.37 6.28 -7.95
C ASN A 96 -6.25 7.41 -8.50
N SER A 97 -6.55 7.41 -9.80
CA SER A 97 -7.38 8.47 -10.40
C SER A 97 -8.75 8.64 -9.72
N TYR A 98 -9.35 7.53 -9.25
CA TYR A 98 -10.59 7.58 -8.47
C TYR A 98 -10.35 7.78 -6.98
N LEU A 99 -9.34 7.12 -6.39
CA LEU A 99 -8.99 7.30 -4.98
C LEU A 99 -8.69 8.77 -4.66
N GLU A 100 -8.04 9.50 -5.57
CA GLU A 100 -7.73 10.92 -5.42
C GLU A 100 -8.99 11.78 -5.23
N VAL A 101 -10.08 11.45 -5.93
CA VAL A 101 -11.38 12.12 -5.77
C VAL A 101 -11.95 11.87 -4.37
N LEU A 102 -11.91 10.61 -3.91
CA LEU A 102 -12.38 10.23 -2.58
C LEU A 102 -11.54 10.88 -1.47
N VAL A 103 -10.21 10.88 -1.63
CA VAL A 103 -9.26 11.51 -0.71
C VAL A 103 -9.48 13.02 -0.66
N ARG A 104 -9.69 13.69 -1.80
CA ARG A 104 -9.97 15.13 -1.82
C ARG A 104 -11.23 15.45 -1.02
N ARG A 105 -12.30 14.67 -1.21
CA ARG A 105 -13.53 14.80 -0.44
C ARG A 105 -13.30 14.56 1.06
N TYR A 106 -12.54 13.52 1.41
CA TYR A 106 -12.15 13.22 2.79
C TYR A 106 -11.40 14.40 3.43
N LEU A 107 -10.46 15.03 2.71
CA LEU A 107 -9.66 16.16 3.21
C LEU A 107 -10.52 17.44 3.42
N ILE A 108 -11.51 17.70 2.55
CA ILE A 108 -12.47 18.78 2.75
C ILE A 108 -13.30 18.56 4.03
N LEU A 109 -13.69 17.30 4.28
CA LEU A 109 -14.44 16.91 5.47
C LEU A 109 -13.60 16.94 6.74
N TYR A 110 -12.32 16.56 6.64
CA TYR A 110 -11.35 16.77 7.71
C TYR A 110 -11.28 18.24 8.12
N ILE A 111 -11.10 19.16 7.15
CA ILE A 111 -11.12 20.61 7.42
C ILE A 111 -12.45 21.03 8.07
N SER A 112 -13.58 20.51 7.57
CA SER A 112 -14.90 20.81 8.12
C SER A 112 -15.13 20.30 9.54
N VAL A 113 -14.37 19.31 10.01
CA VAL A 113 -14.44 18.78 11.38
C VAL A 113 -13.44 19.49 12.30
N PHE A 114 -12.24 19.75 11.81
CA PHE A 114 -11.12 20.29 12.58
C PHE A 114 -10.96 21.81 12.44
N THR A 115 -11.99 22.51 11.97
CA THR A 115 -11.98 23.98 11.91
C THR A 115 -13.27 24.53 12.49
N ARG A 116 -13.13 25.55 13.35
CA ARG A 116 -14.27 26.33 13.85
C ARG A 116 -15.01 27.00 12.70
N LEU A 117 -16.34 27.10 12.81
CA LEU A 117 -17.20 27.61 11.74
C LEU A 117 -16.73 28.96 11.17
N GLU A 118 -16.31 29.88 12.04
CA GLU A 118 -15.83 31.23 11.71
C GLU A 118 -14.54 31.29 10.88
N ASN A 119 -13.79 30.19 10.79
CA ASN A 119 -12.50 30.12 10.12
C ASN A 119 -12.49 29.16 8.91
N ARG A 120 -13.59 28.43 8.67
CA ARG A 120 -13.69 27.42 7.60
C ARG A 120 -13.47 27.99 6.19
N GLU A 121 -13.97 29.19 5.91
CA GLU A 121 -13.83 29.83 4.59
C GLU A 121 -12.41 30.34 4.29
N LYS A 122 -11.55 30.39 5.30
CA LYS A 122 -10.18 30.91 5.17
C LYS A 122 -9.16 29.83 4.84
N ILE A 123 -9.56 28.55 4.86
CA ILE A 123 -8.65 27.44 4.66
C ILE A 123 -8.57 27.10 3.18
N ASP A 124 -7.36 27.19 2.65
CA ASP A 124 -7.00 26.68 1.34
C ASP A 124 -6.85 25.15 1.40
N ILE A 125 -7.71 24.44 0.68
CA ILE A 125 -7.71 22.97 0.62
C ILE A 125 -6.38 22.45 0.06
N GLU A 126 -5.72 23.20 -0.82
CA GLU A 126 -4.44 22.80 -1.40
C GLU A 126 -3.31 22.78 -0.36
N LYS A 127 -3.50 23.45 0.79
CA LYS A 127 -2.54 23.51 1.92
C LYS A 127 -2.96 22.65 3.10
N VAL A 128 -3.89 21.70 2.90
CA VAL A 128 -4.43 20.86 3.98
C VAL A 128 -3.35 20.02 4.70
N PHE A 129 -2.25 19.69 4.04
CA PHE A 129 -1.16 18.93 4.66
C PHE A 129 -0.24 19.78 5.56
N ASP A 130 -0.23 21.10 5.36
CA ASP A 130 0.46 22.04 6.25
C ASP A 130 -0.42 22.45 7.45
N TYR A 131 -1.71 22.08 7.41
CA TYR A 131 -2.67 22.42 8.44
C TYR A 131 -2.50 21.52 9.68
N ASN A 132 -2.18 22.14 10.82
CA ASN A 132 -1.97 21.48 12.09
C ASN A 132 -3.00 21.94 13.14
N PRO A 133 -4.22 21.38 13.14
CA PRO A 133 -5.27 21.77 14.08
C PRO A 133 -4.98 21.31 15.51
N GLY A 134 -5.36 22.12 16.48
CA GLY A 134 -5.40 21.75 17.89
C GLY A 134 -6.66 20.97 18.25
N PHE A 135 -6.68 20.36 19.43
CA PHE A 135 -7.87 19.62 19.89
C PHE A 135 -9.11 20.51 20.00
N ALA A 136 -8.94 21.76 20.45
CA ALA A 136 -10.03 22.73 20.59
C ALA A 136 -10.72 23.10 19.25
N ASP A 137 -10.06 22.85 18.12
CA ASP A 137 -10.64 23.11 16.80
C ASP A 137 -11.72 22.09 16.40
N LEU A 138 -11.80 20.96 17.11
CA LEU A 138 -12.91 20.01 17.01
C LEU A 138 -14.22 20.53 17.61
N SER A 139 -14.23 21.68 18.30
CA SER A 139 -15.40 22.13 19.07
C SER A 139 -16.68 22.29 18.26
N ASP A 140 -16.58 22.49 16.94
CA ASP A 140 -17.71 22.61 16.02
C ASP A 140 -17.94 21.35 15.15
N LEU A 141 -17.41 20.18 15.52
CA LEU A 141 -17.55 18.92 14.76
C LEU A 141 -19.02 18.49 14.54
N TYR A 142 -19.90 18.85 15.49
CA TYR A 142 -21.35 18.58 15.42
C TYR A 142 -22.15 19.63 14.64
N LYS A 143 -21.51 20.69 14.16
CA LYS A 143 -22.17 21.71 13.36
C LYS A 143 -22.17 21.32 11.89
N THR A 144 -23.22 21.72 11.18
CA THR A 144 -23.29 21.59 9.72
C THR A 144 -22.23 22.48 9.07
N SER A 145 -21.55 21.98 8.04
CA SER A 145 -20.61 22.76 7.24
C SER A 145 -21.25 23.17 5.92
N LEU A 146 -21.17 24.45 5.58
CA LEU A 146 -21.56 24.95 4.25
C LEU A 146 -20.47 24.72 3.18
N LEU A 147 -19.28 24.26 3.57
CA LEU A 147 -18.21 23.89 2.63
C LEU A 147 -18.61 22.73 1.71
N ILE A 148 -19.72 22.04 2.01
CA ILE A 148 -20.17 20.85 1.31
C ILE A 148 -21.63 21.05 0.97
N ASN A 149 -21.96 21.11 -0.32
CA ASN A 149 -23.33 21.22 -0.84
C ASN A 149 -24.15 19.92 -0.66
N GLU A 150 -23.68 18.98 0.15
CA GLU A 150 -24.29 17.67 0.35
C GLU A 150 -24.81 17.55 1.79
N GLY A 151 -26.11 17.26 1.92
CA GLY A 151 -26.74 17.05 3.22
C GLY A 151 -26.88 18.32 4.03
N PHE A 152 -27.76 19.22 3.59
CA PHE A 152 -28.09 20.56 4.14
C PHE A 152 -28.35 20.63 5.67
N LEU A 153 -28.37 19.49 6.37
CA LEU A 153 -28.69 19.33 7.78
C LEU A 153 -27.78 18.32 8.53
N LYS A 154 -26.81 17.68 7.86
CA LYS A 154 -25.94 16.69 8.51
C LYS A 154 -24.74 17.38 9.19
N PRO A 155 -24.40 17.01 10.44
CA PRO A 155 -23.16 17.43 11.09
C PRO A 155 -21.91 17.05 10.29
N SER A 156 -20.86 17.89 10.33
CA SER A 156 -19.57 17.61 9.66
C SER A 156 -19.03 16.22 9.99
N ILE A 157 -19.13 15.80 11.26
CA ILE A 157 -18.60 14.51 11.71
C ILE A 157 -19.30 13.31 11.07
N VAL A 158 -20.61 13.42 10.77
CA VAL A 158 -21.36 12.34 10.09
C VAL A 158 -20.84 12.17 8.68
N LEU A 159 -20.74 13.28 7.94
CA LEU A 159 -20.24 13.26 6.57
C LEU A 159 -18.78 12.81 6.51
N TYR A 160 -17.95 13.17 7.51
CA TYR A 160 -16.58 12.71 7.62
C TYR A 160 -16.50 11.20 7.71
N TYR A 161 -17.27 10.55 8.59
CA TYR A 161 -17.27 9.10 8.72
C TYR A 161 -17.78 8.39 7.45
N GLU A 162 -18.78 8.96 6.76
CA GLU A 162 -19.21 8.45 5.45
C GLU A 162 -18.07 8.50 4.43
N SER A 163 -17.30 9.59 4.39
CA SER A 163 -16.17 9.72 3.47
C SER A 163 -14.96 8.87 3.86
N GLU A 164 -14.67 8.73 5.16
CA GLU A 164 -13.63 7.83 5.66
C GLU A 164 -13.91 6.40 5.22
N LYS A 165 -15.17 5.96 5.39
CA LYS A 165 -15.60 4.63 4.93
C LYS A 165 -15.40 4.46 3.43
N ASN A 166 -15.80 5.44 2.61
CA ASN A 166 -15.62 5.37 1.16
C ASN A 166 -14.14 5.24 0.77
N VAL A 167 -13.25 6.00 1.41
CA VAL A 167 -11.79 5.89 1.19
C VAL A 167 -11.31 4.50 1.59
N LYS A 168 -11.68 4.02 2.79
CA LYS A 168 -11.28 2.71 3.30
C LYS A 168 -11.72 1.58 2.36
N ASP A 169 -13.00 1.56 2.00
CA ASP A 169 -13.58 0.49 1.18
C ASP A 169 -12.93 0.46 -0.21
N PHE A 170 -12.57 1.62 -0.76
CA PHE A 170 -11.84 1.68 -2.03
C PHE A 170 -10.37 1.26 -1.91
N MET A 171 -9.68 1.64 -0.83
CA MET A 171 -8.31 1.16 -0.57
C MET A 171 -8.28 -0.36 -0.38
N LEU A 172 -9.27 -0.94 0.29
CA LEU A 172 -9.45 -2.40 0.39
C LEU A 172 -9.57 -3.04 -1.00
N GLN A 173 -10.42 -2.49 -1.87
CA GLN A 173 -10.53 -2.98 -3.24
C GLN A 173 -9.21 -2.90 -3.99
N MET A 174 -8.41 -1.84 -3.80
CA MET A 174 -7.07 -1.75 -4.39
C MET A 174 -6.16 -2.88 -3.92
N ILE A 175 -6.13 -3.14 -2.61
CA ILE A 175 -5.31 -4.19 -1.99
C ILE A 175 -5.70 -5.59 -2.52
N GLU A 176 -6.99 -5.86 -2.65
CA GLU A 176 -7.50 -7.15 -3.14
C GLU A 176 -7.22 -7.36 -4.63
N ASN A 177 -7.24 -6.29 -5.42
CA ASN A 177 -7.17 -6.39 -6.88
C ASN A 177 -5.76 -6.18 -7.43
N ILE A 178 -4.82 -5.60 -6.69
CA ILE A 178 -3.46 -5.31 -7.16
C ILE A 178 -2.47 -6.19 -6.40
N ASP A 179 -1.71 -7.01 -7.15
CA ASP A 179 -0.53 -7.68 -6.59
C ASP A 179 0.60 -6.67 -6.50
N PHE A 180 0.84 -6.13 -5.30
CA PHE A 180 1.90 -5.15 -5.02
C PHE A 180 3.27 -5.81 -4.96
N LYS A 181 3.70 -6.46 -6.05
CA LYS A 181 4.96 -7.20 -6.11
C LYS A 181 6.16 -6.26 -6.20
N PHE A 182 6.06 -5.23 -7.04
CA PHE A 182 7.13 -4.26 -7.29
C PHE A 182 6.97 -2.98 -6.46
N TYR A 183 5.73 -2.59 -6.12
CA TYR A 183 5.41 -1.37 -5.39
C TYR A 183 4.85 -1.66 -3.98
N LYS A 184 5.52 -2.55 -3.25
CA LYS A 184 5.11 -3.04 -1.91
C LYS A 184 4.78 -1.94 -0.90
N SER A 185 5.57 -0.88 -0.87
CA SER A 185 5.39 0.23 0.06
C SER A 185 4.02 0.91 -0.09
N ILE A 186 3.47 0.96 -1.31
CA ILE A 186 2.12 1.48 -1.55
C ILE A 186 1.09 0.54 -0.92
N GLY A 187 1.17 -0.77 -1.21
CA GLY A 187 0.26 -1.77 -0.64
C GLY A 187 0.28 -1.80 0.89
N GLU A 188 1.46 -1.76 1.50
CA GLU A 188 1.66 -1.72 2.95
C GLU A 188 1.04 -0.47 3.58
N LEU A 189 1.18 0.70 2.94
CA LEU A 189 0.63 1.95 3.42
C LEU A 189 -0.90 1.97 3.34
N LEU A 190 -1.47 1.49 2.22
CA LEU A 190 -2.92 1.35 2.06
C LEU A 190 -3.50 0.40 3.13
N LEU A 191 -2.86 -0.75 3.35
CA LEU A 191 -3.29 -1.69 4.39
C LEU A 191 -3.21 -1.07 5.79
N SER A 192 -2.13 -0.35 6.08
CA SER A 192 -1.94 0.34 7.36
C SER A 192 -3.05 1.36 7.61
N PHE A 193 -3.46 2.12 6.59
CA PHE A 193 -4.59 3.04 6.68
C PHE A 193 -5.88 2.31 7.04
N VAL A 194 -6.20 1.23 6.31
CA VAL A 194 -7.41 0.43 6.54
C VAL A 194 -7.47 -0.13 7.97
N VAL A 195 -6.39 -0.78 8.41
CA VAL A 195 -6.29 -1.35 9.77
C VAL A 195 -6.50 -0.26 10.82
N LYS A 196 -5.90 0.92 10.63
CA LYS A 196 -6.02 2.05 11.56
C LYS A 196 -7.45 2.58 11.67
N VAL A 197 -8.20 2.61 10.57
CA VAL A 197 -9.63 3.03 10.59
C VAL A 197 -10.42 2.11 11.51
N ASP A 198 -10.19 0.80 11.43
CA ASP A 198 -10.94 -0.20 12.17
C ASP A 198 -10.49 -0.32 13.64
N ASP A 199 -9.17 -0.34 13.90
CA ASP A 199 -8.61 -0.48 15.26
C ASP A 199 -9.00 0.68 16.20
N LEU A 200 -9.15 1.89 15.65
CA LEU A 200 -9.47 3.10 16.39
C LEU A 200 -10.88 3.63 16.05
N ASN A 201 -11.79 2.74 15.67
CA ASN A 201 -13.14 3.12 15.31
C ASN A 201 -13.96 3.55 16.55
N MET A 202 -14.15 4.86 16.68
CA MET A 202 -14.94 5.50 17.73
C MET A 202 -16.27 6.09 17.21
N SER A 203 -16.70 5.65 16.01
CA SER A 203 -17.87 6.23 15.34
C SER A 203 -19.17 5.99 16.11
N GLY A 204 -19.33 4.82 16.73
CA GLY A 204 -20.54 4.48 17.51
C GLY A 204 -20.77 5.45 18.67
N GLU A 205 -19.72 5.72 19.46
CA GLU A 205 -19.76 6.61 20.60
C GLU A 205 -19.96 8.07 20.17
N ILE A 206 -19.19 8.52 19.17
CA ILE A 206 -19.23 9.92 18.71
C ILE A 206 -20.56 10.24 18.02
N LEU A 207 -21.08 9.34 17.18
CA LEU A 207 -22.35 9.56 16.49
C LEU A 207 -23.55 9.37 17.43
N GLY A 208 -23.47 8.43 18.37
CA GLY A 208 -24.52 8.22 19.37
C GLY A 208 -24.80 9.47 20.23
N ASN A 209 -23.77 10.26 20.53
CA ASN A 209 -23.91 11.50 21.30
C ASN A 209 -24.69 12.62 20.57
N ILE A 210 -25.02 12.46 19.29
CA ILE A 210 -25.90 13.40 18.55
C ILE A 210 -27.33 13.31 19.07
N GLU A 211 -27.79 12.11 19.43
CA GLU A 211 -29.19 11.82 19.76
C GLU A 211 -29.47 11.79 21.29
N VAL A 212 -28.40 11.85 22.10
CA VAL A 212 -28.48 11.77 23.56
C VAL A 212 -28.62 13.16 24.18
N TYR A 213 -29.47 13.26 25.21
CA TYR A 213 -29.62 14.46 26.04
C TYR A 213 -29.05 14.21 27.44
N SER A 214 -28.40 15.22 28.01
CA SER A 214 -27.93 15.19 29.39
C SER A 214 -29.11 15.15 30.38
N SER A 215 -29.04 14.26 31.38
CA SER A 215 -29.99 14.23 32.48
C SER A 215 -29.59 15.29 33.52
N VAL A 216 -30.14 16.50 33.43
CA VAL A 216 -29.98 17.50 34.49
C VAL A 216 -31.34 17.77 35.14
N SER A 217 -31.40 17.52 36.44
CA SER A 217 -32.60 17.54 37.29
C SER A 217 -33.22 18.94 37.54
N SER A 218 -32.73 20.01 36.93
CA SER A 218 -33.19 21.37 37.29
C SER A 218 -32.94 22.49 36.27
N LYS A 219 -32.39 22.20 35.08
CA LYS A 219 -32.27 23.17 33.96
C LYS A 219 -32.58 22.47 32.64
N LYS A 220 -33.06 23.22 31.64
CA LYS A 220 -33.36 22.73 30.27
C LYS A 220 -32.35 21.65 29.85
N ARG A 221 -32.84 20.48 29.45
CA ARG A 221 -32.03 19.37 28.91
C ARG A 221 -31.14 19.92 27.78
N LYS A 222 -29.81 19.86 27.95
CA LYS A 222 -28.85 20.16 26.87
C LYS A 222 -28.57 18.89 26.07
N ALA A 223 -28.45 19.03 24.75
CA ALA A 223 -27.97 17.94 23.90
C ALA A 223 -26.53 17.58 24.28
N MET A 224 -26.18 16.31 24.26
CA MET A 224 -24.84 15.85 24.64
C MET A 224 -23.77 16.42 23.69
N SER A 225 -24.10 16.56 22.40
CA SER A 225 -23.28 17.25 21.41
C SER A 225 -22.88 18.68 21.83
N GLU A 226 -23.77 19.44 22.47
CA GLU A 226 -23.46 20.79 22.97
C GLU A 226 -22.50 20.75 24.17
N VAL A 227 -22.73 19.83 25.11
CA VAL A 227 -21.87 19.65 26.29
C VAL A 227 -20.45 19.27 25.87
N ILE A 228 -20.33 18.37 24.90
CA ILE A 228 -19.05 17.91 24.37
C ILE A 228 -18.35 19.03 23.60
N SER A 229 -19.08 19.77 22.75
CA SER A 229 -18.55 20.96 22.09
C SER A 229 -18.01 21.99 23.08
N GLU A 230 -18.68 22.20 24.22
CA GLU A 230 -18.20 23.05 25.33
C GLU A 230 -16.92 22.49 25.95
N TYR A 231 -16.86 21.19 26.27
CA TYR A 231 -15.67 20.54 26.84
C TYR A 231 -14.45 20.54 25.92
N ILE A 232 -14.66 20.40 24.61
CA ILE A 232 -13.58 20.50 23.62
C ILE A 232 -13.08 21.94 23.52
N ARG A 233 -13.99 22.92 23.54
CA ARG A 233 -13.64 24.34 23.45
C ARG A 233 -12.82 24.82 24.65
N ASP A 234 -13.17 24.32 25.83
CA ASP A 234 -12.50 24.62 27.09
C ASP A 234 -11.33 23.66 27.40
N GLU A 235 -10.65 23.14 26.37
CA GLU A 235 -9.59 22.11 26.53
C GLU A 235 -8.50 22.50 27.55
N GLU A 236 -8.05 23.76 27.56
CA GLU A 236 -7.05 24.26 28.52
C GLU A 236 -7.47 24.11 29.99
N LYS A 237 -8.78 24.08 30.29
CA LYS A 237 -9.29 23.89 31.65
C LYS A 237 -9.32 22.43 32.06
N HIS A 238 -9.45 21.54 31.07
CA HIS A 238 -9.70 20.13 31.30
C HIS A 238 -8.49 19.23 31.05
N ASN A 239 -7.52 19.70 30.24
CA ASN A 239 -6.29 19.02 29.85
C ASN A 239 -6.53 17.60 29.32
N TRP A 240 -7.51 17.44 28.41
CA TRP A 240 -7.93 16.14 27.91
C TRP A 240 -6.78 15.34 27.28
N ILE A 241 -5.90 16.02 26.53
CA ILE A 241 -4.74 15.40 25.89
C ILE A 241 -3.75 14.84 26.91
N GLU A 242 -3.48 15.57 28.00
CA GLU A 242 -2.57 15.11 29.04
C GLU A 242 -3.16 13.93 29.82
N LYS A 243 -4.44 14.02 30.18
CA LYS A 243 -5.17 12.93 30.86
C LYS A 243 -5.19 11.64 30.04
N PHE A 244 -5.34 11.76 28.72
CA PHE A 244 -5.24 10.61 27.82
C PHE A 244 -3.86 9.95 27.90
N LYS A 245 -2.79 10.74 27.82
CA LYS A 245 -1.40 10.24 27.92
C LYS A 245 -1.10 9.55 29.26
N LYS A 246 -1.76 9.97 30.33
CA LYS A 246 -1.66 9.35 31.66
C LYS A 246 -2.60 8.14 31.85
N GLY A 247 -3.46 7.82 30.89
CA GLY A 247 -4.44 6.72 30.99
C GLY A 247 -5.65 7.04 31.87
N GLU A 248 -5.92 8.32 32.14
CA GLU A 248 -6.95 8.79 33.07
C GLU A 248 -8.34 8.97 32.42
N LEU A 249 -8.46 8.72 31.12
CA LEU A 249 -9.73 8.87 30.38
C LEU A 249 -10.54 7.58 30.24
N ASN A 250 -10.15 6.48 30.89
CA ASN A 250 -10.90 5.22 30.80
C ASN A 250 -12.35 5.41 31.30
N GLY A 251 -13.32 5.11 30.44
CA GLY A 251 -14.75 5.32 30.72
C GLY A 251 -15.22 6.78 30.69
N ASN A 252 -14.36 7.72 30.29
CA ASN A 252 -14.71 9.13 30.15
C ASN A 252 -15.35 9.41 28.77
N ILE A 253 -16.40 10.24 28.75
CA ILE A 253 -17.08 10.63 27.50
C ILE A 253 -16.16 11.35 26.51
N MET A 254 -15.04 11.92 26.97
CA MET A 254 -14.05 12.59 26.12
C MET A 254 -13.04 11.66 25.47
N LEU A 255 -12.92 10.40 25.93
CA LEU A 255 -11.97 9.43 25.36
C LEU A 255 -12.15 9.24 23.84
N PRO A 256 -13.38 9.01 23.31
CA PRO A 256 -13.60 8.84 21.88
C PRO A 256 -13.06 10.02 21.05
N TYR A 257 -13.20 11.25 21.54
CA TYR A 257 -12.79 12.47 20.83
C TYR A 257 -11.27 12.64 20.81
N VAL A 258 -10.59 12.32 21.91
CA VAL A 258 -9.11 12.36 21.94
C VAL A 258 -8.52 11.27 21.06
N VAL A 259 -9.11 10.07 21.06
CA VAL A 259 -8.69 8.99 20.15
C VAL A 259 -8.96 9.39 18.70
N PHE A 260 -10.12 9.95 18.41
CA PHE A 260 -10.45 10.48 17.09
C PHE A 260 -9.44 11.54 16.62
N PHE A 261 -9.10 12.51 17.47
CA PHE A 261 -8.12 13.55 17.17
C PHE A 261 -6.79 12.95 16.67
N TYR A 262 -6.21 12.01 17.42
CA TYR A 262 -4.97 11.35 17.01
C TYR A 262 -5.13 10.46 15.77
N LYS A 263 -6.24 9.72 15.67
CA LYS A 263 -6.52 8.86 14.52
C LYS A 263 -6.50 9.66 13.22
N VAL A 264 -7.20 10.80 13.18
CA VAL A 264 -7.31 11.59 11.95
C VAL A 264 -5.98 12.23 11.57
N GLN A 265 -5.18 12.70 12.54
CA GLN A 265 -3.83 13.21 12.27
C GLN A 265 -2.93 12.14 11.63
N ASP A 266 -2.94 10.93 12.17
CA ASP A 266 -2.20 9.80 11.61
C ASP A 266 -2.67 9.49 10.18
N GLN A 267 -3.97 9.49 9.93
CA GLN A 267 -4.56 9.23 8.61
C GLN A 267 -4.18 10.30 7.58
N VAL A 268 -4.19 11.57 7.95
CA VAL A 268 -3.75 12.67 7.06
C VAL A 268 -2.26 12.52 6.74
N SER A 269 -1.43 12.13 7.72
CA SER A 269 -0.02 11.82 7.49
C SER A 269 0.18 10.64 6.53
N MET A 270 -0.62 9.57 6.68
CA MET A 270 -0.58 8.42 5.77
C MET A 270 -1.00 8.80 4.34
N ILE A 271 -2.05 9.63 4.19
CA ILE A 271 -2.49 10.13 2.89
C ILE A 271 -1.40 10.98 2.22
N SER A 272 -0.71 11.83 2.99
CA SER A 272 0.42 12.62 2.48
C SER A 272 1.54 11.71 1.96
N LYS A 273 1.97 10.71 2.75
CA LYS A 273 2.97 9.73 2.33
C LYS A 273 2.54 8.95 1.08
N TYR A 274 1.25 8.63 0.98
CA TYR A 274 0.69 7.94 -0.19
C TYR A 274 0.82 8.81 -1.44
N LYS A 275 0.49 10.11 -1.35
CA LYS A 275 0.66 11.05 -2.46
C LYS A 275 2.12 11.12 -2.91
N ASP A 276 3.07 11.23 -1.97
CA ASP A 276 4.51 11.24 -2.30
C ASP A 276 4.96 9.98 -3.04
N LEU A 277 4.43 8.81 -2.65
CA LEU A 277 4.74 7.54 -3.32
C LEU A 277 4.13 7.47 -4.73
N ILE A 278 2.91 8.00 -4.91
CA ILE A 278 2.24 8.06 -6.21
C ILE A 278 2.94 9.04 -7.14
N ASP A 279 3.43 10.17 -6.64
CA ASP A 279 4.13 11.15 -7.48
C ASP A 279 5.48 10.60 -7.96
N LYS A 280 6.23 9.93 -7.07
CA LYS A 280 7.42 9.15 -7.48
C LYS A 280 7.08 8.08 -8.51
N LEU A 281 5.95 7.40 -8.34
CA LEU A 281 5.49 6.39 -9.29
C LEU A 281 5.19 6.98 -10.68
N LYS A 282 4.67 8.22 -10.75
CA LYS A 282 4.42 8.91 -12.03
C LYS A 282 5.70 9.30 -12.75
N GLU A 283 6.75 9.63 -11.99
CA GLU A 283 8.07 10.02 -12.51
C GLU A 283 8.93 8.84 -13.00
N ASP A 284 8.74 7.65 -12.42
CA ASP A 284 9.43 6.38 -12.77
C ASP A 284 9.15 5.85 -14.20
#